data_AF-A0A1Y4RS52-F1
#
_entry.id   AF-A0A1Y4RS52-F1
#
_cell.length_a   1.000
_cell.length_b   1.000
_cell.length_c   1.000
_cell.angle_alpha   90.00
_cell.angle_beta   90.00
_cell.angle_gamma   90.00
#
_symmetry.space_group_name_H-M   'P 1'
#
loop_
_entity.id
_entity.type
_entity.pdbx_description
1 polymer ?
#
loop_
_entity_poly.entity_id
_entity_poly.type
_entity_poly.pdbx_seq_one_letter_code
_entity_poly.pdbx_strand_id
1 'polypeptide(L)' 'MSDILSGCQEARGMTTIEEIDCPKCGGVIEVFERDGLTVGDSVCEQCGCVIPGDVHLSLYLEEVSK' A
#
# COMPACT_ATOMS: atom_id res chain seq x y z
N MET A 1 -0.07 36.92 24.08
CA MET A 1 -0.45 35.59 24.61
C MET A 1 -0.30 34.62 23.46
N SER A 2 0.34 33.49 23.71
CA SER A 2 1.10 32.74 22.71
C SER A 2 0.22 31.80 21.87
N ASP A 3 -0.03 32.17 20.61
CA ASP A 3 -0.67 31.31 19.61
C ASP A 3 0.37 30.46 18.88
N ILE A 4 0.81 29.34 19.49
CA ILE A 4 1.46 28.25 18.75
C ILE A 4 0.89 26.93 19.27
N LEU A 5 -0.33 26.60 18.87
CA LEU A 5 -0.78 25.21 18.81
C LEU A 5 -0.20 24.64 17.52
N SER A 6 1.08 24.27 17.56
CA SER A 6 1.76 23.59 16.46
C SER A 6 0.92 22.38 16.04
N GLY A 7 0.48 22.39 14.79
CA GLY A 7 -0.43 21.41 14.22
C GLY A 7 0.07 19.98 14.38
N CYS A 8 -0.52 19.25 15.32
CA CYS A 8 -0.54 17.79 15.31
C CYS A 8 -1.94 17.37 14.87
N GLN A 9 -2.22 17.44 13.57
CA GLN A 9 -3.51 16.94 13.07
C GLN A 9 -3.39 16.14 11.77
N GLU A 10 -2.23 15.56 11.49
CA GLU A 10 -1.99 14.80 10.27
C GLU A 10 -1.41 13.41 10.59
N ALA A 11 -2.13 12.63 11.39
CA ALA A 11 -1.84 11.20 11.56
C ALA A 11 -3.14 10.35 11.57
N ARG A 12 -4.28 10.95 11.18
CA ARG A 12 -5.58 10.27 11.10
C ARG A 12 -5.93 10.02 9.64
N GLY A 13 -5.23 9.06 9.05
CA GLY A 13 -5.34 8.73 7.63
C GLY A 13 -3.99 8.40 6.97
N MET A 14 -2.98 7.99 7.75
CA MET A 14 -1.69 7.59 7.22
C MET A 14 -1.87 6.26 6.49
N THR A 15 -2.20 6.35 5.21
CA THR A 15 -2.01 5.24 4.28
C THR A 15 -0.50 5.08 4.12
N THR A 16 0.04 3.96 4.56
CA THR A 16 1.44 3.60 4.36
C THR A 16 1.60 3.17 2.91
N ILE A 17 2.71 3.57 2.28
CA ILE A 17 3.05 3.11 0.94
C ILE A 17 4.14 2.05 1.14
N GLU A 18 3.85 0.82 0.73
CA GLU A 18 4.79 -0.30 0.76
C GLU A 18 5.21 -0.63 -0.68
N GLU A 19 6.51 -0.71 -0.90
CA GLU A 19 7.09 -1.16 -2.17
C GLU A 19 7.34 -2.67 -2.09
N ILE A 20 6.70 -3.43 -2.97
CA ILE A 20 6.82 -4.89 -3.04
C ILE A 20 7.25 -5.36 -4.41
N ASP A 21 7.86 -6.54 -4.47
CA ASP A 21 8.18 -7.19 -5.74
C ASP A 21 6.95 -7.88 -6.34
N CYS A 22 6.72 -7.65 -7.62
CA CYS A 22 5.64 -8.25 -8.36
C CYS A 22 5.83 -9.76 -8.45
N PRO A 23 4.88 -10.57 -7.97
CA PRO A 23 4.99 -12.03 -8.00
C PRO A 23 4.97 -12.59 -9.43
N LYS A 24 4.51 -11.81 -10.42
CA LYS A 24 4.49 -12.22 -11.84
C LYS A 24 5.80 -11.95 -12.58
N CYS A 25 6.41 -10.77 -12.39
CA CYS A 25 7.54 -10.33 -13.21
C CYS A 25 8.77 -9.89 -12.41
N GLY A 26 8.68 -9.82 -11.08
CA GLY A 26 9.73 -9.28 -10.21
C GLY A 26 9.93 -7.77 -10.33
N GLY A 27 8.95 -7.05 -10.89
CA GLY A 27 8.98 -5.59 -10.96
C GLY A 27 8.46 -4.94 -9.68
N VAL A 28 8.89 -3.72 -9.35
CA VAL A 28 8.41 -3.03 -8.15
C VAL A 28 6.96 -2.57 -8.32
N ILE A 29 6.12 -2.82 -7.31
CA ILE A 29 4.75 -2.31 -7.22
C ILE A 29 4.65 -1.48 -5.95
N GLU A 30 4.22 -0.23 -6.09
CA GLU A 30 3.83 0.62 -4.97
C GLU A 30 2.40 0.28 -4.55
N VAL A 31 2.24 -0.26 -3.35
CA VAL A 31 0.95 -0.64 -2.77
C VAL A 31 0.63 0.28 -1.61
N PHE A 32 -0.57 0.83 -1.64
CA PHE A 32 -1.08 1.65 -0.56
C PHE A 32 -1.73 0.73 0.47
N GLU A 33 -1.27 0.73 1.71
CA GLU A 33 -1.85 -0.06 2.80
C GLU A 33 -2.35 0.83 3.93
N ARG A 34 -3.48 0.45 4.53
CA ARG A 34 -4.06 1.10 5.71
C ARG A 34 -4.54 0.00 6.65
N ASP A 35 -4.07 0.05 7.89
CA ASP A 35 -4.41 -0.94 8.92
C ASP A 35 -4.12 -2.40 8.50
N GLY A 36 -3.13 -2.61 7.62
CA GLY A 36 -2.73 -3.94 7.10
C GLY A 36 -3.56 -4.44 5.91
N LEU A 37 -4.42 -3.60 5.34
CA LEU A 37 -5.19 -3.89 4.13
C LEU A 37 -4.77 -2.95 3.02
N THR A 38 -4.70 -3.45 1.80
CA THR A 38 -4.48 -2.61 0.62
C THR A 38 -5.64 -1.63 0.44
N VAL A 39 -5.33 -0.39 0.06
CA VAL A 39 -6.30 0.68 -0.17
C VAL A 39 -6.33 0.97 -1.66
N GLY A 40 -7.33 0.39 -2.32
CA GLY A 40 -7.50 0.51 -3.76
C GLY A 40 -6.63 -0.44 -4.57
N ASP A 41 -6.88 -0.48 -5.87
CA ASP A 41 -6.21 -1.40 -6.78
C ASP A 41 -4.82 -0.87 -7.14
N SER A 42 -3.78 -1.65 -6.85
CA SER A 42 -2.40 -1.31 -7.20
C SER A 42 -1.99 -2.07 -8.46
N VAL A 43 -1.51 -1.37 -9.49
CA VAL A 43 -1.17 -1.97 -10.78
C VAL A 43 0.33 -1.95 -10.99
N CYS A 44 0.89 -3.11 -11.32
CA CYS A 44 2.29 -3.23 -11.71
C CYS A 44 2.52 -2.57 -13.06
N GLU A 45 3.38 -1.55 -13.11
CA GLU A 45 3.72 -0.84 -14.34
C GLU A 45 4.52 -1.69 -15.34
N GLN A 46 5.16 -2.78 -14.88
CA GLN A 46 5.95 -3.65 -15.75
C GLN A 46 5.13 -4.72 -16.49
N CYS A 47 4.22 -5.42 -15.80
CA CYS A 47 3.47 -6.53 -16.39
C CYS A 47 1.96 -6.34 -16.41
N GLY A 48 1.44 -5.28 -15.78
CA GLY A 48 0.00 -5.04 -15.65
C GLY A 48 -0.70 -5.94 -14.63
N CYS A 49 0.04 -6.57 -13.71
CA CYS A 49 -0.55 -7.29 -12.58
C CYS A 49 -1.34 -6.32 -11.70
N VAL A 50 -2.57 -6.67 -11.34
CA VAL A 50 -3.42 -5.86 -10.46
C VAL A 50 -3.50 -6.54 -9.10
N ILE A 51 -3.18 -5.79 -8.06
CA ILE A 51 -3.37 -6.16 -6.66
C ILE A 51 -4.68 -5.51 -6.23
N PRO A 52 -5.72 -6.30 -5.92
CA PRO A 52 -7.00 -5.73 -5.53
C PRO A 52 -6.87 -4.91 -4.24
N GLY A 53 -7.70 -3.88 -4.12
CA GLY A 53 -7.90 -3.20 -2.84
C GLY A 53 -8.67 -4.06 -1.83
N ASP A 54 -8.58 -3.71 -0.54
CA ASP A 54 -9.28 -4.35 0.58
C ASP A 54 -8.82 -5.78 0.88
N VAL A 55 -7.59 -6.14 0.51
CA VAL A 55 -7.00 -7.45 0.83
C VAL A 55 -5.74 -7.29 1.68
N HIS A 56 -5.39 -8.34 2.41
CA HIS A 56 -4.15 -8.36 3.19
C HIS A 56 -2.98 -8.63 2.24
N LEU A 57 -2.08 -7.64 2.05
CA LEU A 57 -1.03 -7.71 1.03
C LEU A 57 -0.17 -8.96 1.17
N SER A 58 0.27 -9.26 2.39
CA SER A 58 1.11 -10.45 2.66
C SER A 58 0.44 -11.76 2.25
N LEU A 59 -0.84 -11.94 2.62
CA LEU A 59 -1.59 -13.18 2.29
C LEU A 59 -1.84 -13.29 0.79
N TYR A 60 -2.18 -12.17 0.14
CA TYR A 60 -2.36 -12.13 -1.31
C TYR A 60 -1.07 -12.52 -2.02
N LEU A 61 0.07 -11.94 -1.64
CA LEU A 61 1.38 -12.25 -2.22
C LEU A 61 1.77 -13.71 -2.04
N GLU A 62 1.55 -14.29 -0.86
CA GLU A 62 1.80 -15.72 -0.62
C GLU A 62 0.94 -16.63 -1.51
N GLU A 63 -0.32 -16.24 -1.77
CA GLU A 63 -1.23 -16.99 -2.63
C GLU A 63 -0.81 -16.95 -4.10
N VAL A 64 -0.40 -15.78 -4.60
CA VAL A 64 -0.03 -15.61 -6.02
C VAL A 64 1.43 -15.98 -6.32
N SER A 65 2.28 -16.11 -5.31
CA SER A 65 3.68 -16.55 -5.46
C SER A 65 3.85 -18.08 -5.48
N LYS A 66 2.75 -18.84 -5.34
CA LYS A 66 2.71 -20.30 -5.47
C LYS A 66 2.53 -20.74 -6.92
#